data_AF-A2E3R0-F1
#
_entry.id   AF-A2E3R0-F1
#
_cell.length_a   1.000
_cell.length_b   1.000
_cell.length_c   1.000
_cell.angle_alpha   90.00
_cell.angle_beta   90.00
_cell.angle_gamma   90.00
#
_symmetry.space_group_name_H-M   'P 1'
#
loop_
_entity.id
_entity.type
_entity.pdbx_description
1 polymer ?
#
loop_
_entity_poly.entity_id
_entity_poly.type
_entity_poly.pdbx_seq_one_letter_code
_entity_poly.pdbx_strand_id
1 'polypeptide(L)'
;MEYIKTWDEIYTIDSEEESSINILFSEIEDNLINTGYFTAQQLIKKIKEVSETRLRYRHAYIAIMEKLAAEYHCENCLNISFLSKYDNIIKNTYKEAILNDDDNALSQFLKSEKLNLIELLENCCLNGAENCFKLLRKNFKVKITKKCLKDSFIWNNKYIIQECLKVQKPDVSTFEAGIRSHDMENYYDLLSNNLAEYFNLNPASIEFCCKHLNLQLFILTWV
;
A
#
# COMPACT_ATOMS: atom_id res chain seq x y z
N MET A 1 12.99 -6.89 -16.68
CA MET A 1 12.46 -8.04 -15.92
C MET A 1 12.83 -7.87 -14.45
N GLU A 2 14.12 -7.83 -14.08
CA GLU A 2 14.55 -7.62 -12.68
C GLU A 2 14.20 -6.24 -12.11
N TYR A 3 14.37 -5.15 -12.87
CA TYR A 3 13.92 -3.80 -12.45
C TYR A 3 12.47 -3.81 -11.97
N ILE A 4 11.57 -4.42 -12.76
CA ILE A 4 10.13 -4.45 -12.48
C ILE A 4 9.89 -5.24 -11.20
N LYS A 5 10.48 -6.44 -11.09
CA LYS A 5 10.35 -7.29 -9.91
C LYS A 5 10.76 -6.55 -8.64
N THR A 6 11.97 -6.00 -8.60
CA THR A 6 12.50 -5.30 -7.42
C THR A 6 11.71 -4.03 -7.11
N TRP A 7 11.29 -3.27 -8.13
CA TRP A 7 10.48 -2.07 -7.92
C TRP A 7 9.08 -2.40 -7.38
N ASP A 8 8.43 -3.42 -7.91
CA ASP A 8 7.12 -3.88 -7.44
C ASP A 8 7.22 -4.43 -6.00
N GLU A 9 8.32 -5.11 -5.65
CA GLU A 9 8.57 -5.65 -4.31
C GLU A 9 8.62 -4.56 -3.22
N ILE A 10 9.10 -3.35 -3.54
CA ILE A 10 9.04 -2.19 -2.62
C ILE A 10 7.59 -1.84 -2.27
N TYR A 11 6.65 -2.03 -3.18
CA TYR A 11 5.23 -1.79 -2.92
C TYR A 11 4.56 -2.97 -2.22
N THR A 12 5.12 -4.17 -2.23
CA THR A 12 4.48 -5.36 -1.66
C THR A 12 5.16 -5.87 -0.39
N ILE A 13 6.02 -5.07 0.25
CA ILE A 13 6.64 -5.42 1.54
C ILE A 13 5.55 -5.86 2.53
N ASP A 14 5.72 -7.05 3.08
CA ASP A 14 4.80 -7.73 3.98
C ASP A 14 5.45 -8.29 5.25
N SER A 15 6.73 -7.97 5.47
CA SER A 15 7.54 -8.43 6.59
C SER A 15 8.47 -7.33 7.10
N GLU A 16 8.71 -7.31 8.42
CA GLU A 16 9.75 -6.49 9.06
C GLU A 16 10.94 -7.34 9.53
N GLU A 17 11.05 -8.59 9.07
CA GLU A 17 12.20 -9.45 9.37
C GLU A 17 13.48 -8.92 8.72
N GLU A 18 14.57 -8.91 9.49
CA GLU A 18 15.87 -8.42 9.04
C GLU A 18 16.40 -9.17 7.80
N SER A 19 16.13 -10.47 7.70
CA SER A 19 16.47 -11.30 6.53
C SER A 19 15.79 -10.79 5.26
N SER A 20 14.47 -10.57 5.28
CA SER A 20 13.69 -10.04 4.16
C SER A 20 14.17 -8.65 3.77
N ILE A 21 14.42 -7.79 4.76
CA ILE A 21 14.94 -6.42 4.54
C ILE A 21 16.31 -6.46 3.84
N ASN A 22 17.22 -7.34 4.28
CA ASN A 22 18.56 -7.47 3.71
C ASN A 22 18.54 -8.02 2.27
N ILE A 23 17.63 -8.97 1.98
CA ILE A 23 17.42 -9.49 0.62
C ILE A 23 16.94 -8.36 -0.29
N LEU A 24 15.86 -7.67 0.06
CA LEU A 24 15.32 -6.57 -0.75
C LEU A 24 16.33 -5.43 -0.92
N PHE A 25 17.10 -5.11 0.13
CA PHE A 25 18.18 -4.11 0.02
C PHE A 25 19.22 -4.51 -1.04
N SER A 26 19.67 -5.78 -1.03
CA SER A 26 20.64 -6.26 -2.03
C SER A 26 20.05 -6.21 -3.45
N GLU A 27 18.78 -6.63 -3.61
CA GLU A 27 18.10 -6.54 -4.90
C GLU A 27 17.97 -5.09 -5.39
N ILE A 28 17.68 -4.15 -4.48
CA ILE A 28 17.64 -2.72 -4.77
C ILE A 28 18.99 -2.23 -5.31
N GLU A 29 20.09 -2.59 -4.66
CA GLU A 29 21.42 -2.17 -5.09
C GLU A 29 21.72 -2.70 -6.50
N ASP A 30 21.56 -4.02 -6.68
CA ASP A 30 21.89 -4.69 -7.94
C ASP A 30 21.02 -4.23 -9.10
N ASN A 31 19.70 -4.14 -8.88
CA ASN A 31 18.75 -3.96 -9.97
C ASN A 31 18.37 -2.50 -10.22
N LEU A 32 18.49 -1.61 -9.22
CA LEU A 32 18.03 -0.22 -9.32
C LEU A 32 19.16 0.81 -9.27
N ILE A 33 20.21 0.59 -8.48
CA ILE A 33 21.31 1.55 -8.30
C ILE A 33 22.50 1.24 -9.22
N ASN A 34 23.04 0.02 -9.15
CA ASN A 34 24.21 -0.41 -9.93
C ASN A 34 23.96 -0.38 -11.44
N THR A 35 22.70 -0.55 -11.85
CA THR A 35 22.22 -0.39 -13.23
C THR A 35 22.10 1.06 -13.68
N GLY A 36 22.14 2.02 -12.75
CA GLY A 36 22.06 3.45 -13.01
C GLY A 36 20.63 4.00 -13.20
N TYR A 37 19.58 3.22 -12.89
CA TYR A 37 18.19 3.73 -12.98
C TYR A 37 17.92 4.82 -11.95
N PHE A 38 18.47 4.69 -10.75
CA PHE A 38 18.36 5.69 -9.69
C PHE A 38 19.71 5.93 -9.00
N THR A 39 19.90 7.16 -8.55
CA THR A 39 20.83 7.43 -7.45
C THR A 39 20.19 7.01 -6.12
N ALA A 40 21.01 6.67 -5.12
CA ALA A 40 20.51 6.35 -3.77
C ALA A 40 19.62 7.47 -3.19
N GLN A 41 19.98 8.73 -3.42
CA GLN A 41 19.19 9.90 -2.99
C GLN A 41 17.80 9.95 -3.63
N GLN A 42 17.69 9.70 -4.94
CA GLN A 42 16.41 9.63 -5.64
C GLN A 42 15.57 8.46 -5.13
N LEU A 43 16.21 7.31 -4.91
CA LEU A 43 15.52 6.12 -4.46
C LEU A 43 14.98 6.26 -3.03
N ILE A 44 15.75 6.83 -2.10
CA ILE A 44 15.29 7.14 -0.73
C ILE A 44 14.05 8.03 -0.77
N LYS A 45 14.06 9.08 -1.61
CA LYS A 45 12.89 9.95 -1.78
C LYS A 45 11.67 9.18 -2.29
N LYS A 46 11.87 8.27 -3.25
CA LYS A 46 10.80 7.47 -3.84
C LYS A 46 10.24 6.44 -2.87
N ILE A 47 11.10 5.72 -2.13
CA ILE A 47 10.68 4.78 -1.09
C ILE A 47 9.90 5.51 0.01
N LYS A 48 10.32 6.72 0.40
CA LYS A 48 9.56 7.57 1.32
C LYS A 48 8.14 7.83 0.82
N GLU A 49 7.98 8.24 -0.44
CA GLU A 49 6.66 8.49 -1.06
C GLU A 49 5.74 7.25 -1.00
N VAL A 50 6.28 6.05 -1.15
CA VAL A 50 5.54 4.79 -1.02
C VAL A 50 5.15 4.51 0.43
N SER A 51 6.11 4.64 1.35
CA SER A 51 5.97 4.30 2.77
C SER A 51 4.87 5.11 3.49
N GLU A 52 4.60 6.35 3.05
CA GLU A 52 3.57 7.22 3.64
C GLU A 52 2.14 6.67 3.48
N THR A 53 1.94 5.76 2.52
CA THR A 53 0.66 5.04 2.34
C THR A 53 0.72 3.58 2.78
N ARG A 54 1.87 3.10 3.26
CA ARG A 54 2.12 1.69 3.62
C ARG A 54 2.63 1.53 5.04
N LEU A 55 1.90 2.09 6.00
CA LEU A 55 2.40 2.33 7.36
C LEU A 55 2.52 1.07 8.23
N ARG A 56 1.89 -0.07 7.86
CA ARG A 56 1.98 -1.32 8.62
C ARG A 56 3.41 -1.85 8.70
N TYR A 57 4.15 -1.74 7.60
CA TYR A 57 5.54 -2.21 7.46
C TYR A 57 6.53 -1.05 7.41
N ARG A 58 6.20 0.08 8.04
CA ARG A 58 7.02 1.30 8.02
C ARG A 58 8.45 1.07 8.54
N HIS A 59 8.66 0.14 9.47
CA HIS A 59 10.00 -0.08 10.01
C HIS A 59 10.91 -0.73 8.97
N ALA A 60 10.38 -1.62 8.12
CA ALA A 60 11.11 -2.15 6.98
C ALA A 60 11.52 -1.02 6.01
N TYR A 61 10.60 -0.11 5.68
CA TYR A 61 10.91 1.05 4.84
C TYR A 61 11.97 1.96 5.46
N ILE A 62 11.88 2.25 6.76
CA ILE A 62 12.88 3.03 7.49
C ILE A 62 14.24 2.34 7.41
N ALA A 63 14.31 1.05 7.72
CA ALA A 63 15.56 0.29 7.73
C ALA A 63 16.23 0.27 6.34
N ILE A 64 15.46 0.07 5.27
CA ILE A 64 15.98 0.13 3.89
C ILE A 64 16.54 1.51 3.59
N MET A 65 15.81 2.59 3.90
CA MET A 65 16.28 3.96 3.65
C MET A 65 17.51 4.33 4.48
N GLU A 66 17.60 3.88 5.73
CA GLU A 66 18.77 4.07 6.59
C GLU A 66 20.00 3.33 6.05
N LYS A 67 19.84 2.07 5.62
CA LYS A 67 20.91 1.29 4.97
C LYS A 67 21.41 1.99 3.70
N LEU A 68 20.50 2.43 2.83
CA LEU A 68 20.85 3.18 1.61
C LEU A 68 21.58 4.50 1.94
N ALA A 69 21.11 5.22 2.97
CA ALA A 69 21.72 6.47 3.37
C ALA A 69 23.16 6.28 3.88
N ALA A 70 23.39 5.23 4.67
CA ALA A 70 24.70 4.91 5.22
C ALA A 70 25.69 4.40 4.15
N GLU A 71 25.27 3.44 3.31
CA GLU A 71 26.11 2.81 2.29
C GLU A 71 26.57 3.82 1.24
N TYR A 72 25.69 4.74 0.84
CA TYR A 72 25.97 5.75 -0.20
C TYR A 72 26.29 7.14 0.37
N HIS A 73 26.56 7.24 1.69
CA HIS A 73 26.95 8.48 2.39
C HIS A 73 26.05 9.69 2.07
N CYS A 74 24.74 9.49 2.13
CA CYS A 74 23.73 10.49 1.81
C CYS A 74 22.70 10.70 2.93
N GLU A 75 23.14 10.65 4.18
CA GLU A 75 22.31 10.81 5.38
C GLU A 75 21.53 12.13 5.41
N ASN A 76 22.02 13.16 4.72
CA ASN A 76 21.33 14.44 4.55
C ASN A 76 20.02 14.35 3.74
N CYS A 77 19.82 13.31 2.93
CA CYS A 77 18.59 13.09 2.18
C CYS A 77 17.52 12.32 2.97
N LEU A 78 17.89 11.76 4.13
CA LEU A 78 17.02 10.93 4.95
C LEU A 78 16.03 11.78 5.77
N ASN A 79 14.79 11.88 5.30
CA ASN A 79 13.69 12.50 6.06
C ASN A 79 12.63 11.46 6.45
N ILE A 80 12.85 10.80 7.58
CA ILE A 80 11.97 9.76 8.13
C ILE A 80 11.21 10.20 9.38
N SER A 81 11.24 11.49 9.71
CA SER A 81 10.74 12.05 10.98
C SER A 81 9.26 11.77 11.26
N PHE A 82 8.43 11.71 10.21
CA PHE A 82 7.03 11.33 10.33
C PHE A 82 6.89 9.83 10.65
N LEU A 83 7.57 8.98 9.90
CA LEU A 83 7.50 7.52 10.03
C LEU A 83 7.99 7.07 11.40
N SER A 84 9.13 7.60 11.87
CA SER A 84 9.72 7.24 13.16
C SER A 84 8.89 7.69 14.37
N LYS A 85 8.06 8.72 14.21
CA LYS A 85 7.16 9.19 15.27
C LYS A 85 5.80 8.51 15.23
N TYR A 86 5.49 7.75 14.18
CA TYR A 86 4.14 7.24 13.94
C TYR A 86 3.66 6.31 15.04
N ASP A 87 4.52 5.45 15.60
CA ASP A 87 4.23 4.64 16.79
C ASP A 87 3.67 5.47 17.94
N ASN A 88 4.38 6.53 18.29
CA ASN A 88 3.97 7.40 19.39
C ASN A 88 2.66 8.14 19.08
N ILE A 89 2.37 8.41 17.81
CA ILE A 89 1.13 9.07 17.37
C ILE A 89 -0.08 8.14 17.54
N ILE A 90 0.07 6.85 17.24
CA ILE A 90 -1.04 5.89 17.25
C ILE A 90 -1.17 5.10 18.55
N LYS A 91 -0.15 5.14 19.41
CA LYS A 91 -0.09 4.37 20.66
C LYS A 91 -1.34 4.58 21.52
N ASN A 92 -1.90 3.48 22.00
CA ASN A 92 -3.13 3.43 22.80
C ASN A 92 -4.34 4.04 22.07
N THR A 93 -4.41 3.93 20.74
CA THR A 93 -5.58 4.35 19.96
C THR A 93 -6.09 3.21 19.10
N TYR A 94 -7.32 3.33 18.59
CA TYR A 94 -7.87 2.37 17.62
C TYR A 94 -7.01 2.23 16.35
N LYS A 95 -6.18 3.23 16.02
CA LYS A 95 -5.30 3.16 14.84
C LYS A 95 -4.19 2.13 15.03
N GLU A 96 -3.66 1.98 16.23
CA GLU A 96 -2.70 0.93 16.57
C GLU A 96 -3.34 -0.45 16.41
N ALA A 97 -4.56 -0.62 16.92
CA ALA A 97 -5.32 -1.87 16.77
C ALA A 97 -5.53 -2.22 15.29
N ILE A 98 -5.98 -1.27 14.47
CA ILE A 98 -6.17 -1.50 13.02
C ILE A 98 -4.84 -1.80 12.33
N LEU A 99 -3.77 -1.07 12.64
CA LEU A 99 -2.48 -1.27 11.97
C LEU A 99 -1.92 -2.67 12.22
N ASN A 100 -2.11 -3.19 13.43
CA ASN A 100 -1.69 -4.53 13.82
C ASN A 100 -2.72 -5.62 13.46
N ASP A 101 -3.85 -5.22 12.86
CA ASP A 101 -5.02 -6.08 12.60
C ASP A 101 -5.52 -6.85 13.85
N ASP A 102 -5.50 -6.17 15.01
CA ASP A 102 -5.95 -6.67 16.30
C ASP A 102 -7.43 -6.32 16.53
N ASP A 103 -8.30 -7.25 16.18
CA ASP A 103 -9.75 -7.09 16.33
C ASP A 103 -10.20 -7.09 17.79
N ASN A 104 -9.45 -7.72 18.70
CA ASN A 104 -9.74 -7.72 20.14
C ASN A 104 -9.50 -6.34 20.73
N ALA A 105 -8.35 -5.71 20.44
CA ALA A 105 -8.06 -4.35 20.87
C ALA A 105 -9.08 -3.36 20.28
N LEU A 106 -9.38 -3.48 18.97
CA LEU A 106 -10.38 -2.63 18.33
C LEU A 106 -11.77 -2.77 18.98
N SER A 107 -12.16 -3.99 19.35
CA SER A 107 -13.41 -4.28 20.06
C SER A 107 -13.47 -3.61 21.44
N GLN A 108 -12.34 -3.48 22.13
CA GLN A 108 -12.27 -2.74 23.40
C GLN A 108 -12.50 -1.24 23.18
N PHE A 109 -11.84 -0.64 22.19
CA PHE A 109 -12.04 0.79 21.84
C PHE A 109 -13.49 1.08 21.44
N LEU A 110 -14.12 0.19 20.67
CA LEU A 110 -15.52 0.32 20.27
C LEU A 110 -16.51 0.30 21.45
N LYS A 111 -16.13 -0.26 22.60
CA LYS A 111 -16.94 -0.26 23.82
C LYS A 111 -16.73 1.00 24.68
N SER A 112 -15.53 1.56 24.67
CA SER A 112 -15.15 2.71 25.51
C SER A 112 -15.39 4.05 24.83
N GLU A 113 -15.35 4.11 23.51
CA GLU A 113 -15.33 5.36 22.75
C GLU A 113 -16.45 5.41 21.70
N LYS A 114 -16.97 6.61 21.45
CA LYS A 114 -17.91 6.85 20.36
C LYS A 114 -17.14 7.12 19.07
N LEU A 115 -16.79 6.05 18.36
CA LEU A 115 -16.03 6.10 17.12
C LEU A 115 -16.92 6.14 15.87
N ASN A 116 -16.41 6.74 14.79
CA ASN A 116 -17.06 6.69 13.49
C ASN A 116 -16.78 5.34 12.82
N LEU A 117 -17.76 4.44 12.84
CA LEU A 117 -17.61 3.09 12.30
C LEU A 117 -17.25 3.06 10.80
N ILE A 118 -17.73 4.02 10.01
CA ILE A 118 -17.40 4.12 8.58
C ILE A 118 -15.91 4.45 8.42
N GLU A 119 -15.40 5.40 9.20
CA GLU A 119 -13.99 5.77 9.19
C GLU A 119 -13.11 4.59 9.62
N LEU A 120 -13.51 3.83 10.65
CA LEU A 120 -12.78 2.62 11.06
C LEU A 120 -12.71 1.59 9.93
N LEU A 121 -13.82 1.33 9.23
CA LEU A 121 -13.84 0.38 8.13
C LEU A 121 -12.95 0.85 6.97
N GLU A 122 -12.96 2.14 6.64
CA GLU A 122 -12.05 2.72 5.64
C GLU A 122 -10.58 2.56 6.04
N ASN A 123 -10.24 2.79 7.32
CA ASN A 123 -8.88 2.55 7.82
C ASN A 123 -8.49 1.07 7.76
N CYS A 124 -9.43 0.14 7.99
CA CYS A 124 -9.15 -1.29 7.81
C CYS A 124 -8.80 -1.60 6.35
N CYS A 125 -9.54 -1.04 5.39
CA CYS A 125 -9.24 -1.22 3.96
C CYS A 125 -7.87 -0.64 3.59
N LEU A 126 -7.56 0.56 4.07
CA LEU A 126 -6.29 1.26 3.80
C LEU A 126 -5.07 0.54 4.36
N ASN A 127 -5.21 -0.26 5.42
CA ASN A 127 -4.09 -0.96 6.08
C ASN A 127 -4.17 -2.50 5.93
N GLY A 128 -5.12 -3.00 5.16
CA GLY A 128 -5.36 -4.45 5.00
C GLY A 128 -5.64 -5.17 6.31
N ALA A 129 -6.32 -4.51 7.23
CA ALA A 129 -6.68 -5.06 8.53
C ALA A 129 -7.92 -5.96 8.37
N GLU A 130 -7.69 -7.20 7.94
CA GLU A 130 -8.73 -8.15 7.56
C GLU A 130 -9.59 -8.58 8.75
N ASN A 131 -8.98 -8.87 9.90
CA ASN A 131 -9.70 -9.27 11.11
C ASN A 131 -10.55 -8.11 11.64
N CYS A 132 -9.97 -6.90 11.69
CA CYS A 132 -10.68 -5.69 12.08
C CYS A 132 -11.84 -5.38 11.11
N PHE A 133 -11.63 -5.55 9.80
CA PHE A 133 -12.67 -5.41 8.78
C PHE A 133 -13.82 -6.40 9.01
N LYS A 134 -13.50 -7.69 9.22
CA LYS A 134 -14.48 -8.74 9.51
C LYS A 134 -15.30 -8.45 10.77
N LEU A 135 -14.66 -7.99 11.85
CA LEU A 135 -15.32 -7.57 13.08
C LEU A 135 -16.39 -6.50 12.81
N LEU A 136 -16.01 -5.41 12.11
CA LEU A 136 -16.90 -4.30 11.81
C LEU A 136 -18.08 -4.73 10.91
N ARG A 137 -17.81 -5.54 9.88
CA ARG A 137 -18.86 -6.03 8.96
C ARG A 137 -19.81 -7.00 9.63
N LYS A 138 -19.31 -7.93 10.44
CA LYS A 138 -20.13 -8.96 11.10
C LYS A 138 -21.00 -8.39 12.21
N ASN A 139 -20.41 -7.59 13.10
CA ASN A 139 -21.09 -7.19 14.33
C ASN A 139 -21.90 -5.90 14.16
N PHE A 140 -21.45 -4.99 13.29
CA PHE A 140 -22.06 -3.67 13.14
C PHE A 140 -22.65 -3.43 11.75
N LYS A 141 -22.43 -4.34 10.78
CA LYS A 141 -22.94 -4.24 9.41
C LYS A 141 -22.58 -2.92 8.72
N VAL A 142 -21.43 -2.35 9.07
CA VAL A 142 -20.97 -1.03 8.59
C VAL A 142 -20.97 -1.00 7.07
N LYS A 143 -21.60 0.00 6.46
CA LYS A 143 -21.67 0.15 5.00
C LYS A 143 -20.25 0.27 4.40
N ILE A 144 -19.95 -0.57 3.42
CA ILE A 144 -18.74 -0.45 2.59
C ILE A 144 -18.90 0.80 1.71
N THR A 145 -17.93 1.71 1.75
CA THR A 145 -17.93 2.95 0.95
C THR A 145 -17.15 2.77 -0.35
N LYS A 146 -17.28 3.71 -1.30
CA LYS A 146 -16.41 3.75 -2.47
C LYS A 146 -14.93 3.87 -2.08
N LYS A 147 -14.64 4.59 -1.00
CA LYS A 147 -13.29 4.74 -0.49
C LYS A 147 -12.73 3.42 0.05
N CYS A 148 -13.54 2.58 0.69
CA CYS A 148 -13.15 1.21 1.04
C CYS A 148 -12.65 0.43 -0.19
N LEU A 149 -13.37 0.49 -1.32
CA LEU A 149 -12.98 -0.21 -2.54
C LEU A 149 -11.61 0.30 -3.05
N LYS A 150 -11.47 1.61 -3.23
CA LYS A 150 -10.22 2.23 -3.66
C LYS A 150 -9.05 1.88 -2.73
N ASP A 151 -9.22 2.08 -1.41
CA ASP A 151 -8.17 1.86 -0.42
C ASP A 151 -7.79 0.37 -0.31
N SER A 152 -8.75 -0.55 -0.54
CA SER A 152 -8.47 -2.00 -0.56
C SER A 152 -7.53 -2.42 -1.69
N PHE A 153 -7.63 -1.78 -2.86
CA PHE A 153 -6.70 -2.00 -3.97
C PHE A 153 -5.31 -1.47 -3.65
N ILE A 154 -5.20 -0.27 -3.06
CA ILE A 154 -3.90 0.30 -2.67
C ILE A 154 -3.17 -0.66 -1.72
N TRP A 155 -3.84 -1.15 -0.68
CA TRP A 155 -3.21 -2.06 0.26
C TRP A 155 -2.96 -3.45 -0.33
N ASN A 156 -3.86 -3.90 -1.21
CA ASN A 156 -3.79 -5.18 -1.89
C ASN A 156 -4.16 -6.40 -1.02
N ASN A 157 -5.15 -6.27 -0.12
CA ASN A 157 -5.71 -7.43 0.58
C ASN A 157 -6.84 -8.06 -0.26
N LYS A 158 -6.60 -9.26 -0.82
CA LYS A 158 -7.52 -9.97 -1.72
C LYS A 158 -8.91 -10.18 -1.11
N TYR A 159 -9.01 -10.55 0.17
CA TYR A 159 -10.30 -10.76 0.83
C TYR A 159 -11.12 -9.47 0.90
N ILE A 160 -10.50 -8.36 1.35
CA ILE A 160 -11.17 -7.06 1.46
C ILE A 160 -11.58 -6.54 0.08
N ILE A 161 -10.72 -6.67 -0.95
CA ILE A 161 -11.04 -6.29 -2.32
C ILE A 161 -12.33 -6.99 -2.78
N GLN A 162 -12.40 -8.31 -2.60
CA GLN A 162 -13.56 -9.10 -3.02
C GLN A 162 -14.84 -8.74 -2.24
N GLU A 163 -14.74 -8.47 -0.94
CA GLU A 163 -15.88 -7.97 -0.16
C GLU A 163 -16.35 -6.58 -0.64
N CYS A 164 -15.42 -5.71 -1.05
CA CYS A 164 -15.76 -4.39 -1.54
C CYS A 164 -16.43 -4.43 -2.92
N LEU A 165 -15.92 -5.25 -3.85
CA LEU A 165 -16.47 -5.42 -5.20
C LEU A 165 -17.90 -6.00 -5.23
N LYS A 166 -18.30 -6.74 -4.19
CA LYS A 166 -19.69 -7.22 -4.04
C LYS A 166 -20.72 -6.09 -3.86
N VAL A 167 -20.27 -4.92 -3.39
CA VAL A 167 -21.16 -3.81 -2.99
C VAL A 167 -20.92 -2.56 -3.82
N GLN A 168 -19.68 -2.29 -4.20
CA GLN A 168 -19.26 -1.10 -4.92
C GLN A 168 -18.86 -1.44 -6.36
N LYS A 169 -19.17 -0.54 -7.29
CA LYS A 169 -18.71 -0.63 -8.67
C LYS A 169 -17.37 0.10 -8.82
N PRO A 170 -16.41 -0.44 -9.59
CA PRO A 170 -15.21 0.29 -9.96
C PRO A 170 -15.54 1.61 -10.66
N ASP A 171 -14.73 2.62 -10.36
CA ASP A 171 -14.69 3.89 -11.08
C ASP A 171 -13.23 4.22 -11.43
N VAL A 172 -12.99 5.37 -12.07
CA VAL A 172 -11.64 5.82 -12.47
C VAL A 172 -10.65 5.70 -11.30
N SER A 173 -11.04 6.13 -10.10
CA SER A 173 -10.17 6.08 -8.91
C SER A 173 -9.82 4.66 -8.47
N THR A 174 -10.68 3.68 -8.76
CA THR A 174 -10.42 2.26 -8.47
C THR A 174 -9.34 1.70 -9.39
N PHE A 175 -9.38 2.03 -10.69
CA PHE A 175 -8.33 1.62 -11.63
C PHE A 175 -7.00 2.31 -11.34
N GLU A 176 -7.01 3.59 -10.98
CA GLU A 176 -5.81 4.32 -10.52
C GLU A 176 -5.20 3.67 -9.27
N ALA A 177 -6.03 3.27 -8.31
CA ALA A 177 -5.59 2.57 -7.11
C ALA A 177 -4.97 1.20 -7.43
N GLY A 178 -5.54 0.46 -8.39
CA GLY A 178 -4.96 -0.78 -8.87
C GLY A 178 -3.61 -0.58 -9.58
N ILE A 179 -3.42 0.53 -10.31
CA ILE A 179 -2.09 0.87 -10.87
C ILE A 179 -1.10 1.20 -9.76
N ARG A 180 -1.53 1.96 -8.76
CA ARG A 180 -0.70 2.37 -7.62
C ARG A 180 -0.30 1.20 -6.71
N SER A 181 -1.04 0.10 -6.71
CA SER A 181 -0.76 -1.02 -5.79
C SER A 181 0.49 -1.81 -6.17
N HIS A 182 0.90 -1.76 -7.45
CA HIS A 182 1.93 -2.63 -8.04
C HIS A 182 1.60 -4.13 -7.96
N ASP A 183 0.33 -4.47 -7.75
CA ASP A 183 -0.13 -5.86 -7.79
C ASP A 183 -0.82 -6.17 -9.12
N MET A 184 -0.10 -6.92 -9.94
CA MET A 184 -0.54 -7.29 -11.28
C MET A 184 -1.74 -8.23 -11.30
N GLU A 185 -1.81 -9.17 -10.36
CA GLU A 185 -2.86 -10.19 -10.33
C GLU A 185 -4.22 -9.52 -10.07
N ASN A 186 -4.31 -8.72 -9.00
CA ASN A 186 -5.54 -8.05 -8.63
C ASN A 186 -5.93 -6.96 -9.64
N TYR A 187 -4.97 -6.28 -10.28
CA TYR A 187 -5.30 -5.36 -11.38
C TYR A 187 -5.87 -6.10 -12.60
N TYR A 188 -5.29 -7.23 -12.99
CA TYR A 188 -5.79 -8.02 -14.11
C TYR A 188 -7.19 -8.58 -13.83
N ASP A 189 -7.43 -9.04 -12.60
CA ASP A 189 -8.76 -9.46 -12.15
C ASP A 189 -9.76 -8.30 -12.22
N LEU A 190 -9.37 -7.09 -11.78
CA LEU A 190 -10.20 -5.89 -11.88
C LEU A 190 -10.54 -5.57 -13.33
N LEU A 191 -9.54 -5.51 -14.21
CA LEU A 191 -9.70 -5.16 -15.62
C LEU A 191 -10.56 -6.19 -16.36
N SER A 192 -10.26 -7.48 -16.20
CA SER A 192 -10.96 -8.56 -16.90
C SER A 192 -12.45 -8.62 -16.55
N ASN A 193 -12.78 -8.35 -15.29
CA ASN A 193 -14.17 -8.36 -14.82
C ASN A 193 -14.93 -7.05 -15.10
N ASN A 194 -14.25 -5.98 -15.52
CA ASN A 194 -14.85 -4.64 -15.69
C ASN A 194 -14.38 -3.96 -16.99
N LEU A 195 -14.16 -4.75 -18.05
CA LEU A 195 -13.57 -4.26 -19.30
C LEU A 195 -14.44 -3.19 -19.98
N ALA A 196 -15.77 -3.39 -19.99
CA ALA A 196 -16.70 -2.43 -20.57
C ALA A 196 -16.70 -1.11 -19.79
N GLU A 197 -16.71 -1.18 -18.45
CA GLU A 197 -16.59 -0.03 -17.58
C GLU A 197 -15.27 0.69 -17.78
N TYR A 198 -14.15 -0.03 -17.89
CA TYR A 198 -12.83 0.54 -18.13
C TYR A 198 -12.80 1.40 -19.39
N PHE A 199 -13.29 0.88 -20.53
CA PHE A 199 -13.34 1.64 -21.78
C PHE A 199 -14.28 2.85 -21.71
N ASN A 200 -15.42 2.71 -21.02
CA ASN A 200 -16.36 3.81 -20.84
C ASN A 200 -15.80 4.92 -19.95
N LEU A 201 -15.05 4.55 -18.91
CA LEU A 201 -14.43 5.48 -17.97
C LEU A 201 -13.18 6.12 -18.57
N ASN A 202 -12.50 5.43 -19.50
CA ASN A 202 -11.26 5.85 -20.15
C ASN A 202 -10.27 6.47 -19.14
N PRO A 203 -9.83 5.70 -18.12
CA PRO A 203 -8.91 6.21 -17.11
C PRO A 203 -7.61 6.65 -17.77
N ALA A 204 -6.94 7.66 -17.20
CA ALA A 204 -5.65 8.18 -17.68
C ALA A 204 -4.50 7.20 -17.34
N SER A 205 -4.66 5.91 -17.64
CA SER A 205 -3.81 4.81 -17.16
C SER A 205 -2.32 5.02 -17.44
N ILE A 206 -1.98 5.56 -18.62
CA ILE A 206 -0.59 5.85 -19.01
C ILE A 206 0.03 6.87 -18.05
N GLU A 207 -0.66 7.97 -17.77
CA GLU A 207 -0.19 9.01 -16.85
C GLU A 207 0.02 8.45 -15.44
N PHE A 208 -0.91 7.63 -14.95
CA PHE A 208 -0.80 7.00 -13.64
C PHE A 208 0.32 5.96 -13.56
N CYS A 209 0.52 5.17 -14.61
CA CYS A 209 1.63 4.22 -14.67
C CYS A 209 2.98 4.97 -14.62
N CYS A 210 3.13 6.08 -15.37
CA CYS A 210 4.32 6.92 -15.31
C CYS A 210 4.52 7.55 -13.91
N LYS A 211 3.44 8.03 -13.29
CA LYS A 211 3.50 8.65 -11.96
C LYS A 211 3.97 7.69 -10.87
N HIS A 212 3.51 6.44 -10.92
CA HIS A 212 3.84 5.40 -9.94
C HIS A 212 5.06 4.55 -10.33
N LEU A 213 5.59 4.77 -11.53
CA LEU A 213 6.65 3.94 -12.12
C LEU A 213 6.23 2.47 -12.21
N ASN A 214 4.92 2.22 -12.40
CA ASN A 214 4.39 0.88 -12.64
C ASN A 214 4.63 0.51 -14.11
N LEU A 215 5.87 0.10 -14.38
CA LEU A 215 6.33 -0.20 -15.73
C LEU A 215 5.65 -1.45 -16.30
N GLN A 216 5.29 -2.42 -15.46
CA GLN A 216 4.60 -3.63 -15.89
C GLN A 216 3.23 -3.30 -16.49
N LEU A 217 2.44 -2.46 -15.82
CA LEU A 217 1.15 -2.00 -16.35
C LEU A 217 1.31 -0.99 -17.49
N PHE A 218 2.34 -0.16 -17.47
CA PHE A 218 2.64 0.73 -18.59
C PHE A 218 2.79 -0.05 -19.90
N ILE A 219 3.57 -1.14 -19.88
CA ILE A 219 3.80 -1.97 -21.06
C ILE A 219 2.50 -2.63 -21.55
N LEU A 220 1.64 -3.09 -20.63
CA LEU A 220 0.38 -3.76 -20.97
C LEU A 220 -0.73 -2.80 -21.44
N THR A 221 -0.70 -1.54 -21.00
CA THR A 221 -1.69 -0.52 -21.40
C THR A 221 -1.32 0.20 -22.70
N TRP A 222 -0.09 0.01 -23.19
CA TRP A 222 0.43 0.62 -24.40
C TRP A 222 0.36 -0.30 -25.64
N VAL A 223 0.07 -1.60 -25.44
CA VAL A 223 -0.11 -2.63 -26.48
C VAL A 223 -1.59 -2.94 -26.64
#